data_AF-A0A7X6U9Q7-F1
#
_entry.id   AF-A0A7X6U9Q7-F1
#
_cell.length_a   1.000
_cell.length_b   1.000
_cell.length_c   1.000
_cell.angle_alpha   90.00
_cell.angle_beta   90.00
_cell.angle_gamma   90.00
#
_symmetry.space_group_name_H-M   'P 1'
#
loop_
_entity.id
_entity.type
_entity.pdbx_description
1 polymer ?
#
loop_
_entity_poly.entity_id
_entity_poly.type
_entity_poly.pdbx_seq_one_letter_code
_entity_poly.pdbx_strand_id
1 'polypeptide(L)'
;VFQANADLPFLTVVEIDADSYYPVAGFEQPLSHYHSPKLALTDSSQQALHMIFFGGLAQFYYEDGVRKQDDLVPFVSTISRVTRTADDTFTEHVLPISMPGFAGTSAEFIPNTNLPRSETGVFLLDWPMPGPVLIGHMVGGIASPAANPFSLNQTGQTSADPRIFCIWVE
;
A
#
# COMPACT_ATOMS: atom_id res chain seq x y z
N VAL A 1 -10.45 -7.78 6.82
CA VAL A 1 -9.09 -8.16 6.35
C VAL A 1 -8.99 -9.68 6.24
N PHE A 2 -9.28 -10.43 7.31
CA PHE A 2 -9.24 -11.89 7.32
C PHE A 2 -10.55 -12.56 6.90
N GLN A 3 -10.45 -13.77 6.36
CA GLN A 3 -11.57 -14.63 6.00
C GLN A 3 -12.30 -15.14 7.25
N ALA A 4 -13.61 -15.36 7.17
CA ALA A 4 -14.43 -15.71 8.34
C ALA A 4 -14.06 -17.08 8.98
N ASN A 5 -13.50 -18.00 8.19
CA ASN A 5 -13.21 -19.37 8.60
C ASN A 5 -11.73 -19.75 8.47
N ALA A 6 -10.84 -18.77 8.27
CA ALA A 6 -9.40 -18.98 8.15
C ALA A 6 -8.63 -17.74 8.60
N ASP A 7 -7.50 -17.94 9.27
CA ASP A 7 -6.53 -16.88 9.61
C ASP A 7 -5.72 -16.45 8.38
N LEU A 8 -6.38 -16.30 7.23
CA LEU A 8 -5.83 -15.83 5.97
C LEU A 8 -6.55 -14.56 5.50
N PRO A 9 -5.85 -13.64 4.83
CA PRO A 9 -6.46 -12.44 4.29
C PRO A 9 -7.36 -12.74 3.08
N PHE A 10 -8.27 -11.83 2.77
CA PHE A 10 -8.87 -11.79 1.43
C PHE A 10 -7.85 -11.24 0.43
N LEU A 11 -7.67 -11.94 -0.70
CA LEU A 11 -6.88 -11.46 -1.83
C LEU A 11 -7.73 -10.71 -2.85
N THR A 12 -9.03 -11.02 -2.92
CA THR A 12 -9.98 -10.32 -3.80
C THR A 12 -10.17 -8.88 -3.33
N VAL A 13 -10.00 -7.94 -4.25
CA VAL A 13 -10.28 -6.52 -4.01
C VAL A 13 -11.73 -6.18 -4.35
N VAL A 14 -12.22 -5.11 -3.73
CA VAL A 14 -13.55 -4.57 -3.96
C VAL A 14 -13.38 -3.16 -4.52
N GLU A 15 -13.96 -2.90 -5.68
CA GLU A 15 -14.15 -1.55 -6.19
C GLU A 15 -15.41 -0.95 -5.55
N ILE A 16 -15.34 0.34 -5.22
CA ILE A 16 -16.45 1.09 -4.64
C ILE A 16 -16.61 2.35 -5.48
N ASP A 17 -17.83 2.62 -5.92
CA ASP A 17 -18.19 3.83 -6.64
C ASP A 17 -19.32 4.59 -5.89
N ALA A 18 -19.90 5.61 -6.53
CA ALA A 18 -20.95 6.42 -5.92
C ALA A 18 -22.27 5.65 -5.71
N ASP A 19 -22.47 4.55 -6.45
CA ASP A 19 -23.73 3.84 -6.54
C ASP A 19 -23.68 2.46 -5.86
N SER A 20 -22.50 1.83 -5.77
CA SER A 20 -22.36 0.43 -5.34
C SER A 20 -20.92 0.02 -4.99
N TYR A 21 -20.74 -1.27 -4.71
CA TYR A 21 -19.46 -1.93 -4.53
C TYR A 21 -19.45 -3.31 -5.19
N TYR A 22 -18.35 -3.66 -5.86
CA TYR A 22 -18.24 -4.90 -6.65
C TYR A 22 -16.89 -5.59 -6.42
N PRO A 23 -16.87 -6.93 -6.24
CA PRO A 23 -15.63 -7.69 -6.29
C PRO A 23 -15.00 -7.60 -7.68
N VAL A 24 -13.70 -7.34 -7.76
CA VAL A 24 -12.97 -7.32 -9.04
C VAL A 24 -12.62 -8.76 -9.41
N ALA A 25 -13.33 -9.30 -10.40
CA ALA A 25 -13.11 -10.67 -10.87
C ALA A 25 -11.78 -10.80 -11.63
N GLY A 26 -11.05 -11.89 -11.41
CA GLY A 26 -9.81 -12.20 -12.14
C GLY A 26 -8.56 -11.45 -11.66
N PHE A 27 -8.66 -10.67 -10.59
CA PHE A 27 -7.52 -9.99 -9.96
C PHE A 27 -7.44 -10.31 -8.47
N GLU A 28 -6.20 -10.47 -7.99
CA GLU A 28 -5.86 -10.66 -6.58
C GLU A 28 -4.80 -9.62 -6.19
N GLN A 29 -4.90 -9.08 -4.97
CA GLN A 29 -3.90 -8.21 -4.36
C GLN A 29 -3.13 -8.96 -3.25
N PRO A 30 -2.04 -9.67 -3.59
CA PRO A 30 -1.28 -10.46 -2.63
C PRO A 30 -0.29 -9.68 -1.74
N LEU A 31 0.06 -8.43 -2.06
CA LEU A 31 1.19 -7.73 -1.42
C LEU A 31 0.80 -6.69 -0.36
N SER A 32 -0.49 -6.51 -0.06
CA SER A 32 -0.95 -5.61 1.01
C SER A 32 -2.36 -5.99 1.48
N HIS A 33 -2.54 -6.25 2.79
CA HIS A 33 -3.85 -6.68 3.33
C HIS A 33 -4.34 -5.85 4.51
N TYR A 34 -3.47 -5.62 5.50
CA TYR A 34 -3.81 -4.82 6.67
C TYR A 34 -3.67 -3.34 6.37
N HIS A 35 -4.31 -2.49 7.19
CA HIS A 35 -4.24 -1.05 6.97
C HIS A 35 -2.78 -0.58 6.89
N SER A 36 -2.47 0.15 5.84
CA SER A 36 -1.21 0.84 5.57
C SER A 36 -1.52 2.17 4.89
N PRO A 37 -0.57 3.12 4.89
CA PRO A 37 -0.71 4.35 4.14
C PRO A 37 -0.86 4.04 2.66
N LYS A 38 -1.74 4.80 2.02
CA LYS A 38 -2.05 4.64 0.60
C LYS A 38 -1.96 5.99 -0.09
N LEU A 39 -1.36 5.99 -1.28
CA LEU A 39 -1.30 7.16 -2.17
C LEU A 39 -2.01 6.82 -3.47
N ALA A 40 -3.03 7.60 -3.82
CA ALA A 40 -3.73 7.50 -5.09
C ALA A 40 -3.22 8.57 -6.07
N LEU A 41 -2.90 8.14 -7.29
CA LEU A 41 -2.43 8.97 -8.40
C LEU A 41 -3.23 8.63 -9.66
N THR A 42 -3.65 9.62 -10.43
CA THR A 42 -4.26 9.41 -11.74
C THR A 42 -3.33 9.90 -12.83
N ASP A 43 -3.13 9.09 -13.86
CA ASP A 43 -2.46 9.46 -15.10
C ASP A 43 -3.52 9.68 -16.18
N SER A 44 -3.78 10.95 -16.51
CA SER A 44 -4.80 11.31 -17.50
C SER A 44 -4.41 10.88 -18.93
N SER A 45 -3.11 10.81 -19.22
CA SER A 45 -2.60 10.46 -20.54
C SER A 45 -2.78 8.98 -20.86
N GLN A 46 -2.71 8.13 -19.82
CA GLN A 46 -2.92 6.69 -19.91
C GLN A 46 -4.31 6.24 -19.44
N GLN A 47 -5.12 7.19 -18.93
CA GLN A 47 -6.38 6.93 -18.25
C GLN A 47 -6.24 5.83 -17.18
N ALA A 48 -5.19 5.93 -16.36
CA ALA A 48 -4.83 4.93 -15.37
C ALA A 48 -4.93 5.50 -13.95
N LEU A 49 -5.41 4.68 -13.01
CA LEU A 49 -5.39 4.96 -11.58
C LEU A 49 -4.33 4.07 -10.92
N HIS A 50 -3.39 4.69 -10.20
CA HIS A 50 -2.38 4.02 -9.41
C HIS A 50 -2.66 4.18 -7.92
N MET A 51 -2.59 3.08 -7.18
CA MET A 51 -2.71 3.03 -5.73
C MET A 51 -1.43 2.43 -5.18
N ILE A 52 -0.63 3.24 -4.49
CA ILE A 52 0.63 2.82 -3.87
C ILE A 52 0.36 2.48 -2.41
N PHE A 53 0.85 1.34 -1.95
CA PHE A 53 0.72 0.82 -0.58
C PHE A 53 2.10 0.77 0.07
N PHE A 54 2.26 1.44 1.21
CA PHE A 54 3.56 1.60 1.88
C PHE A 54 3.72 0.60 3.03
N GLY A 55 4.36 -0.54 2.77
CA GLY A 55 4.55 -1.59 3.77
C GLY A 55 3.21 -2.19 4.24
N GLY A 56 3.14 -2.53 5.51
CA GLY A 56 1.97 -3.15 6.13
C GLY A 56 2.20 -4.62 6.47
N LEU A 57 1.12 -5.40 6.47
CA LEU A 57 1.18 -6.86 6.55
C LEU A 57 0.69 -7.45 5.24
N ALA A 58 1.38 -8.48 4.76
CA ALA A 58 1.04 -9.19 3.53
C ALA A 58 1.32 -10.68 3.66
N GLN A 59 0.46 -11.51 3.07
CA GLN A 59 0.68 -12.97 3.01
C GLN A 59 1.79 -13.31 2.03
N PHE A 60 1.96 -12.49 0.98
CA PHE A 60 3.03 -12.66 0.01
C PHE A 60 3.96 -11.45 -0.01
N TYR A 61 5.23 -11.73 -0.24
CA TYR A 61 6.28 -10.72 -0.38
C TYR A 61 7.38 -11.26 -1.28
N TYR A 62 8.33 -10.40 -1.65
CA TYR A 62 9.49 -10.79 -2.44
C TYR A 62 10.76 -10.67 -1.60
N GLU A 63 11.59 -11.70 -1.66
CA GLU A 63 12.93 -11.74 -1.07
C GLU A 63 13.88 -12.23 -2.16
N ASP A 64 14.92 -11.44 -2.47
CA ASP A 64 15.87 -11.72 -3.55
C ASP A 64 15.21 -12.02 -4.91
N GLY A 65 14.12 -11.31 -5.22
CA GLY A 65 13.35 -11.46 -6.46
C GLY A 65 12.45 -12.71 -6.49
N VAL A 66 12.43 -13.52 -5.43
CA VAL A 66 11.59 -14.71 -5.32
C VAL A 66 10.36 -14.39 -4.48
N ARG A 67 9.17 -14.68 -5.03
CA ARG A 67 7.92 -14.58 -4.27
C ARG A 67 7.90 -15.63 -3.16
N LYS A 68 7.70 -15.17 -1.93
CA LYS A 68 7.49 -15.96 -0.72
C LYS A 68 6.03 -15.86 -0.31
N GLN A 69 5.57 -16.88 0.41
CA GLN A 69 4.29 -16.92 1.08
C GLN A 69 4.54 -17.24 2.56
N ASP A 70 3.91 -16.47 3.43
CA ASP A 70 3.89 -16.72 4.88
C ASP A 70 2.46 -16.50 5.39
N ASP A 71 1.83 -17.59 5.81
CA ASP A 71 0.44 -17.60 6.27
C ASP A 71 0.28 -17.00 7.67
N LEU A 72 1.38 -16.65 8.36
CA LEU A 72 1.33 -15.80 9.55
C LEU A 72 1.07 -14.32 9.22
N VAL A 73 1.01 -13.98 7.92
CA VAL A 73 0.75 -12.63 7.39
C VAL A 73 1.74 -11.62 8.01
N PRO A 74 3.05 -11.79 7.77
CA PRO A 74 4.09 -11.03 8.43
C PRO A 74 4.00 -9.54 8.11
N PHE A 75 4.66 -8.73 8.94
CA PHE A 75 5.02 -7.38 8.56
C PHE A 75 5.97 -7.42 7.36
N VAL A 76 5.72 -6.59 6.35
CA VAL A 76 6.52 -6.51 5.13
C VAL A 76 7.03 -5.09 4.90
N SER A 77 8.21 -4.98 4.29
CA SER A 77 8.78 -3.70 3.84
C SER A 77 8.40 -3.36 2.39
N THR A 78 7.66 -4.25 1.71
CA THR A 78 7.27 -4.09 0.31
C THR A 78 6.46 -2.81 0.13
N ILE A 79 6.85 -1.99 -0.84
CA ILE A 79 5.99 -0.95 -1.39
C ILE A 79 5.42 -1.50 -2.70
N SER A 80 4.11 -1.68 -2.76
CA SER A 80 3.43 -2.18 -3.97
C SER A 80 2.58 -1.09 -4.62
N ARG A 81 2.33 -1.24 -5.91
CA ARG A 81 1.42 -0.40 -6.68
C ARG A 81 0.39 -1.27 -7.38
N VAL A 82 -0.87 -1.04 -7.07
CA VAL A 82 -1.99 -1.51 -7.90
C VAL A 82 -2.26 -0.47 -8.98
N THR A 83 -2.38 -0.90 -10.23
CA THR A 83 -2.81 -0.07 -11.35
C THR A 83 -4.14 -0.59 -11.87
N ARG A 84 -5.13 0.29 -12.02
CA ARG A 84 -6.31 0.08 -12.87
C ARG A 84 -6.13 0.87 -14.17
N THR A 85 -6.17 0.20 -15.30
CA THR A 85 -6.10 0.83 -16.63
C THR A 85 -7.48 1.22 -17.17
N ALA A 86 -7.50 1.94 -18.29
CA ALA A 86 -8.72 2.44 -18.94
C ALA A 86 -9.75 1.35 -19.32
N ASP A 87 -9.28 0.12 -19.50
CA ASP A 87 -10.07 -1.07 -19.85
C ASP A 87 -10.45 -1.91 -18.63
N ASP A 88 -10.32 -1.35 -17.41
CA ASP A 88 -10.59 -2.00 -16.13
C ASP A 88 -9.71 -3.22 -15.83
N THR A 89 -8.54 -3.32 -16.48
CA THR A 89 -7.53 -4.31 -16.10
C THR A 89 -6.79 -3.86 -14.84
N PHE A 90 -6.66 -4.79 -13.87
CA PHE A 90 -5.91 -4.56 -12.64
C PHE A 90 -4.59 -5.35 -12.64
N THR A 91 -3.51 -4.69 -12.23
CA THR A 91 -2.21 -5.32 -12.00
C THR A 91 -1.60 -4.84 -10.68
N GLU A 92 -0.84 -5.70 -10.00
CA GLU A 92 -0.04 -5.32 -8.84
C GLU A 92 1.46 -5.49 -9.14
N HIS A 93 2.26 -4.47 -8.80
CA HIS A 93 3.70 -4.46 -9.02
C HIS A 93 4.44 -4.08 -7.73
N VAL A 94 5.57 -4.74 -7.47
CA VAL A 94 6.54 -4.31 -6.45
C VAL A 94 7.32 -3.11 -6.99
N LEU A 95 7.42 -2.03 -6.21
CA LEU A 95 8.29 -0.90 -6.56
C LEU A 95 9.76 -1.23 -6.26
N PRO A 96 10.72 -0.63 -6.99
CA PRO A 96 12.17 -0.86 -6.78
C PRO A 96 12.71 -0.15 -5.52
N ILE A 97 11.85 0.12 -4.54
CA ILE A 97 12.14 0.73 -3.25
C ILE A 97 11.33 0.02 -2.17
N SER A 98 11.82 0.04 -0.93
CA SER A 98 11.16 -0.59 0.20
C SER A 98 11.10 0.35 1.40
N MET A 99 10.16 0.08 2.30
CA MET A 99 10.09 0.78 3.58
C MET A 99 11.34 0.49 4.41
N PRO A 100 11.87 1.48 5.14
CA PRO A 100 12.97 1.26 6.07
C PRO A 100 12.51 0.43 7.28
N GLY A 101 12.82 -0.87 7.21
CA GLY A 101 12.37 -1.87 8.18
C GLY A 101 10.89 -2.24 7.98
N PHE A 102 10.31 -2.87 9.00
CA PHE A 102 8.91 -3.28 9.02
C PHE A 102 8.00 -2.15 9.54
N ALA A 103 7.91 -1.09 8.74
CA ALA A 103 7.12 0.11 9.01
C ALA A 103 5.87 0.20 8.11
N GLY A 104 4.98 1.14 8.40
CA GLY A 104 3.81 1.44 7.58
C GLY A 104 2.53 0.71 8.00
N THR A 105 2.61 -0.35 8.82
CA THR A 105 1.41 -0.96 9.38
C THR A 105 0.66 0.03 10.26
N SER A 106 -0.63 0.24 10.02
CA SER A 106 -1.47 1.20 10.76
C SER A 106 -1.00 2.66 10.69
N ALA A 107 -0.11 3.00 9.76
CA ALA A 107 0.33 4.38 9.52
C ALA A 107 -0.60 5.07 8.54
N GLU A 108 -0.61 6.40 8.55
CA GLU A 108 -1.48 7.21 7.69
C GLU A 108 -0.67 8.08 6.73
N PHE A 109 -1.21 8.28 5.53
CA PHE A 109 -0.64 9.19 4.55
C PHE A 109 -1.37 10.55 4.63
N ILE A 110 -0.60 11.61 4.86
CA ILE A 110 -1.07 12.99 4.97
C ILE A 110 -0.68 13.74 3.69
N PRO A 111 -1.62 14.07 2.80
CA PRO A 111 -1.33 14.66 1.49
C PRO A 111 -0.87 16.12 1.60
N ASN A 112 0.05 16.53 0.72
CA ASN A 112 0.32 17.94 0.46
C ASN A 112 -0.81 18.54 -0.38
N THR A 113 -1.68 19.33 0.26
CA THR A 113 -2.89 19.85 -0.37
C THR A 113 -2.65 20.96 -1.39
N ASN A 114 -1.42 21.44 -1.53
CA ASN A 114 -1.04 22.51 -2.47
C ASN A 114 -0.74 21.98 -3.89
N LEU A 115 -0.74 20.66 -4.08
CA LEU A 115 -0.48 20.06 -5.39
C LEU A 115 -1.78 19.82 -6.16
N PRO A 116 -1.73 19.77 -7.51
CA PRO A 116 -2.90 19.50 -8.34
C PRO A 116 -3.56 18.16 -8.01
N ARG A 117 -4.88 18.18 -7.85
CA ARG A 117 -5.69 17.00 -7.52
C ARG A 117 -7.00 17.02 -8.29
N SER A 118 -7.60 15.85 -8.51
CA SER A 118 -8.96 15.72 -9.00
C SER A 118 -9.97 16.33 -8.02
N GLU A 119 -11.22 16.48 -8.47
CA GLU A 119 -12.34 16.88 -7.59
C GLU A 119 -12.54 15.89 -6.42
N THR A 120 -12.18 14.63 -6.63
CA THR A 120 -12.21 13.56 -5.62
C THR A 120 -10.94 13.49 -4.75
N GLY A 121 -9.99 14.41 -4.92
CA GLY A 121 -8.80 14.53 -4.09
C GLY A 121 -7.63 13.63 -4.48
N VAL A 122 -7.68 12.95 -5.63
CA VAL A 122 -6.60 12.09 -6.17
C VAL A 122 -5.53 12.96 -6.83
N PHE A 123 -4.25 12.70 -6.60
CA PHE A 123 -3.17 13.48 -7.22
C PHE A 123 -3.10 13.25 -8.73
N LEU A 124 -2.84 14.32 -9.50
CA LEU A 124 -2.72 14.26 -10.96
C LEU A 124 -1.26 14.01 -11.36
N LEU A 125 -0.92 12.86 -11.95
CA LEU A 125 0.47 12.52 -12.31
C LEU A 125 1.01 13.33 -13.50
N ASP A 126 0.11 13.86 -14.32
CA ASP A 126 0.39 14.58 -15.56
C ASP A 126 0.76 16.06 -15.35
N TRP A 127 0.93 16.52 -14.10
CA TRP A 127 1.42 17.88 -13.87
C TRP A 127 2.92 18.00 -14.18
N PRO A 128 3.40 19.17 -14.66
CA PRO A 128 4.82 19.36 -14.93
C PRO A 128 5.65 19.33 -13.65
N MET A 129 6.57 18.37 -13.53
CA MET A 129 7.52 18.23 -12.42
C MET A 129 8.93 18.65 -12.85
N PRO A 130 9.39 19.89 -12.54
CA PRO A 130 10.75 20.32 -12.87
C PRO A 130 11.84 19.68 -11.99
N GLY A 131 11.45 18.83 -11.04
CA GLY A 131 12.31 18.10 -10.10
C GLY A 131 11.46 17.38 -9.05
N PRO A 132 12.09 16.80 -8.01
CA PRO A 132 11.39 16.06 -6.96
C PRO A 132 10.32 16.90 -6.26
N VAL A 133 9.12 16.33 -6.11
CA VAL A 133 7.96 16.98 -5.48
C VAL A 133 7.59 16.26 -4.19
N LEU A 134 7.50 17.00 -3.09
CA LEU A 134 6.99 16.49 -1.80
C LEU A 134 5.47 16.32 -1.88
N ILE A 135 5.00 15.09 -2.08
CA ILE A 135 3.57 14.79 -2.26
C ILE A 135 2.83 14.63 -0.93
N GLY A 136 3.55 14.40 0.17
CA GLY A 136 2.96 14.31 1.50
C GLY A 136 3.90 13.68 2.51
N HIS A 137 3.32 13.26 3.63
CA HIS A 137 4.04 12.61 4.72
C HIS A 137 3.35 11.32 5.13
N MET A 138 4.14 10.32 5.52
CA MET A 138 3.63 9.17 6.25
C MET A 138 3.87 9.37 7.74
N VAL A 139 2.85 9.15 8.56
CA VAL A 139 2.90 9.41 10.02
C VAL A 139 2.36 8.22 10.80
N GLY A 140 3.05 7.88 11.89
CA GLY A 140 2.58 6.93 12.89
C GLY A 140 2.69 5.47 12.43
N GLY A 141 1.78 4.64 12.95
CA GLY A 141 1.77 3.20 12.74
C GLY A 141 2.59 2.41 13.73
N ILE A 142 2.82 1.14 13.39
CA ILE A 142 3.53 0.16 14.20
C ILE A 142 4.93 -0.03 13.60
N ALA A 143 5.95 0.13 14.44
CA ALA A 143 7.31 -0.28 14.15
C ALA A 143 7.52 -1.69 14.71
N SER A 144 7.90 -2.63 13.84
CA SER A 144 8.26 -3.99 14.24
C SER A 144 9.75 -4.26 14.03
N PRO A 145 10.45 -4.89 14.99
CA PRO A 145 11.85 -5.30 14.82
C PRO A 145 12.00 -6.59 13.98
N ALA A 146 10.90 -7.30 13.71
CA ALA A 146 10.89 -8.57 12.99
C ALA A 146 9.63 -8.75 12.14
N ALA A 147 9.67 -9.65 11.15
CA ALA A 147 8.54 -9.95 10.28
C ALA A 147 7.36 -10.60 11.06
N ASN A 148 7.66 -11.52 11.98
CA ASN A 148 6.68 -12.25 12.79
C ASN A 148 6.93 -12.06 14.30
N PRO A 149 6.73 -10.85 14.85
CA PRO A 149 7.07 -10.53 16.25
C PRO A 149 6.22 -11.29 17.26
N PHE A 150 5.10 -11.90 16.83
CA PHE A 150 4.14 -12.60 17.70
C PHE A 150 4.20 -14.14 17.59
N SER A 151 5.09 -14.70 16.77
CA SER A 151 5.17 -16.15 16.50
C SER A 151 5.42 -17.04 17.73
N LEU A 152 5.89 -16.45 18.85
CA LEU A 152 6.14 -17.14 20.12
C LEU A 152 5.26 -16.60 21.27
N ASN A 153 4.08 -16.06 20.97
CA ASN A 153 3.18 -15.43 21.96
C ASN A 153 3.86 -14.33 22.79
N GLN A 154 4.83 -13.63 22.20
CA GLN A 154 5.55 -12.54 22.84
C GLN A 154 4.80 -11.23 22.66
N THR A 155 4.20 -10.72 23.72
CA THR A 155 3.58 -9.39 23.75
C THR A 155 4.63 -8.35 24.12
N GLY A 156 4.74 -7.25 23.35
CA GLY A 156 5.67 -6.13 23.66
C GLY A 156 6.89 -6.02 22.74
N GLN A 157 6.93 -6.77 21.63
CA GLN A 157 8.01 -6.68 20.64
C GLN A 157 7.86 -5.48 19.69
N THR A 158 6.65 -4.98 19.49
CA THR A 158 6.36 -3.85 18.61
C THR A 158 6.17 -2.56 19.38
N SER A 159 6.43 -1.42 18.75
CA SER A 159 6.20 -0.10 19.32
C SER A 159 5.40 0.79 18.35
N ALA A 160 4.85 1.89 18.87
CA ALA A 160 4.39 2.98 18.01
C ALA A 160 5.59 3.54 17.24
N ASP A 161 5.44 3.77 15.94
CA ASP A 161 6.48 4.36 15.11
C ASP A 161 6.50 5.90 15.31
N PRO A 162 7.58 6.47 15.88
CA PRO A 162 7.66 7.91 16.11
C PRO A 162 8.12 8.68 14.87
N ARG A 163 8.45 7.98 13.77
CA ARG A 163 9.04 8.60 12.57
C ARG A 163 7.96 9.28 11.72
N ILE A 164 8.37 10.34 11.05
CA ILE A 164 7.63 10.98 9.96
C ILE A 164 8.46 10.80 8.70
N PHE A 165 7.87 10.25 7.65
CA PHE A 165 8.55 10.06 6.37
C PHE A 165 8.03 11.07 5.37
N CYS A 166 8.94 11.77 4.70
CA CYS A 166 8.60 12.60 3.55
C CYS A 166 8.48 11.71 2.31
N ILE A 167 7.36 11.81 1.61
CA ILE A 167 7.13 11.06 0.38
C ILE A 167 7.36 11.99 -0.81
N TRP A 168 8.34 11.62 -1.63
CA TRP A 168 8.74 12.37 -2.82
C TRP A 168 8.41 11.59 -4.09
N VAL A 169 8.02 12.30 -5.14
CA VAL A 169 7.85 11.77 -6.50
C VAL A 169 8.79 12.53 -7.43
N GLU A 170 9.43 11.82 -8.35
CA GLU A 170 10.37 12.34 -9.35
C GLU A 170 10.09 11.79 -10.74
#